data_AF-A0A101LLP7-F1
#
_entry.id   AF-A0A101LLP7-F1
#
_cell.length_a   1.000
_cell.length_b   1.000
_cell.length_c   1.000
_cell.angle_alpha   90.00
_cell.angle_beta   90.00
_cell.angle_gamma   90.00
#
_symmetry.space_group_name_H-M   'P 1'
#
loop_
_entity.id
_entity.type
_entity.pdbx_description
1 polymer ?
#
loop_
_entity_poly.entity_id
_entity_poly.type
_entity_poly.pdbx_seq_one_letter_code
_entity_poly.pdbx_strand_id
1 'polypeptide(L)'
;MVHSILYYRLDSSLIPDATYDAWAQELIRLQSEHPKISESVAYHRDAFRNFTSSTGYDLPLDDERANRVAGDLLTYSERTTTK
;
A
#
# COMPACT_ATOMS: atom_id res chain seq x y z
N MET A 1 -1.50 -0.26 0.46
CA MET A 1 -2.11 1.05 0.79
C MET A 1 -1.84 2.08 -0.30
N VAL A 2 -0.61 2.60 -0.48
CA VAL A 2 -0.33 3.59 -1.56
C VAL A 2 -0.64 3.03 -2.95
N HIS A 3 -0.19 1.80 -3.25
CA HIS A 3 -0.56 1.11 -4.50
C HIS A 3 -2.08 0.96 -4.66
N SER A 4 -2.78 0.59 -3.59
CA SER A 4 -4.24 0.45 -3.57
C SER A 4 -4.96 1.78 -3.85
N ILE A 5 -4.44 2.90 -3.32
CA ILE A 5 -4.96 4.26 -3.61
C ILE A 5 -4.73 4.62 -5.07
N LEU A 6 -3.52 4.38 -5.59
CA LEU A 6 -3.20 4.60 -7.01
C LEU A 6 -4.17 3.82 -7.91
N TYR A 7 -4.36 2.54 -7.62
CA TYR A 7 -5.18 1.62 -8.41
C TYR A 7 -6.67 1.97 -8.35
N TYR A 8 -7.24 2.12 -7.15
CA TYR A 8 -8.69 2.29 -6.99
C TYR A 8 -9.17 3.74 -7.05
N ARG A 9 -8.34 4.74 -6.71
CA ARG A 9 -8.75 6.15 -6.67
C ARG A 9 -8.20 6.99 -7.82
N LEU A 10 -7.00 6.66 -8.30
CA LEU A 10 -6.29 7.44 -9.32
C LEU A 10 -6.21 6.73 -10.68
N ASP A 11 -6.85 5.55 -10.81
CA ASP A 11 -6.89 4.73 -12.02
C ASP A 11 -5.49 4.53 -12.65
N SER A 12 -4.49 4.38 -11.78
CA SER A 12 -3.09 4.32 -12.19
C SER A 12 -2.35 3.25 -11.41
N SER A 13 -1.39 2.60 -12.07
CA SER A 13 -0.53 1.62 -11.43
C SER A 13 0.92 1.88 -11.81
N LEU A 14 1.74 2.20 -10.81
CA LEU A 14 3.17 2.49 -10.98
C LEU A 14 4.04 1.23 -10.90
N ILE A 15 3.50 0.13 -10.39
CA ILE A 15 4.19 -1.16 -10.25
C ILE A 15 3.28 -2.29 -10.74
N PRO A 16 3.83 -3.40 -11.26
CA PRO A 16 3.03 -4.56 -11.61
C PRO A 16 2.29 -5.17 -10.40
N ASP A 17 1.09 -5.71 -10.62
CA ASP A 17 0.29 -6.38 -9.60
C ASP A 17 1.07 -7.52 -8.91
N ALA A 18 1.87 -8.28 -9.68
CA ALA A 18 2.72 -9.34 -9.12
C ALA A 18 3.76 -8.82 -8.11
N THR A 19 4.25 -7.58 -8.28
CA THR A 19 5.16 -6.95 -7.32
C THR A 19 4.40 -6.55 -6.05
N TYR A 20 3.19 -6.02 -6.19
CA TYR A 20 2.32 -5.73 -5.06
C TYR A 20 2.02 -7.00 -4.25
N ASP A 21 1.64 -8.08 -4.93
CA ASP A 21 1.32 -9.36 -4.30
C ASP A 21 2.50 -9.92 -3.52
N ALA A 22 3.71 -9.87 -4.09
CA ALA A 22 4.93 -10.33 -3.42
C ALA A 22 5.18 -9.56 -2.10
N TRP A 23 5.05 -8.23 -2.12
CA TRP A 23 5.21 -7.40 -0.92
C TRP A 23 4.09 -7.61 0.11
N ALA A 24 2.86 -7.86 -0.34
CA ALA A 24 1.74 -8.17 0.54
C ALA A 24 1.97 -9.50 1.29
N GLN A 25 2.47 -10.53 0.60
CA GLN A 25 2.83 -11.81 1.23
C GLN A 25 4.01 -11.65 2.20
N GLU A 26 5.03 -10.88 1.83
CA GLU A 26 6.16 -10.58 2.71
C GLU A 26 5.72 -9.85 3.97
N LEU A 27 4.81 -8.87 3.86
CA LEU A 27 4.26 -8.17 5.00
C LEU A 27 3.55 -9.16 5.95
N ILE A 28 2.66 -10.01 5.44
CA ILE A 28 1.95 -11.00 6.26
C ILE A 28 2.93 -11.93 6.98
N ARG A 29 3.96 -12.38 6.26
CA ARG A 29 5.00 -13.22 6.83
C ARG A 29 5.72 -12.49 7.98
N LEU A 30 6.14 -11.25 7.78
CA LEU A 30 6.81 -10.45 8.81
C LEU A 30 5.92 -10.16 10.02
N GLN A 31 4.62 -9.92 9.81
CA GLN A 31 3.67 -9.72 10.90
C GLN A 31 3.49 -11.00 11.73
N SER A 32 3.50 -12.16 11.07
CA SER A 32 3.43 -13.48 11.72
C SER A 32 4.71 -13.83 12.47
N GLU A 33 5.89 -13.56 11.88
CA GLU A 33 7.20 -13.83 12.49
C GLU A 33 7.52 -12.86 13.64
N HIS A 34 7.00 -11.62 13.57
CA HIS A 34 7.32 -10.55 14.52
C HIS A 34 6.06 -9.83 15.05
N PRO A 35 5.13 -10.53 15.73
CA PRO A 35 3.85 -9.97 16.13
C PRO A 35 3.97 -8.79 17.09
N LYS A 36 4.95 -8.80 18.01
CA LYS A 36 5.17 -7.68 18.95
C LYS A 36 5.61 -6.39 18.25
N ILE A 37 6.46 -6.51 17.23
CA ILE A 37 6.93 -5.36 16.43
C ILE A 37 5.77 -4.87 15.57
N SER A 38 5.07 -5.81 14.93
CA SER A 38 3.85 -5.55 14.17
C SER A 38 2.82 -4.77 15.00
N GLU A 39 2.50 -5.21 16.21
CA GLU A 39 1.52 -4.54 17.08
C GLU A 39 1.94 -3.14 17.56
N SER A 40 3.24 -2.84 17.52
CA SER A 40 3.79 -1.56 17.96
C SER A 40 3.76 -0.47 16.88
N VAL A 41 3.62 -0.83 15.60
CA VAL A 41 3.49 0.15 14.52
C VAL A 41 2.06 0.65 14.43
N ALA A 42 1.90 1.98 14.35
CA ALA A 42 0.59 2.63 14.34
C ALA A 42 -0.36 2.08 13.27
N TYR A 43 0.16 1.83 12.07
CA TYR A 43 -0.62 1.28 10.95
C TYR A 43 -1.16 -0.14 11.17
N HIS A 44 -0.60 -0.90 12.12
CA HIS A 44 -1.07 -2.24 12.40
C HIS A 44 -2.49 -2.26 12.92
N ARG A 45 -2.92 -1.29 13.73
CA ARG A 45 -4.26 -1.34 14.33
C ARG A 45 -5.37 -0.93 13.37
N ASP A 46 -5.09 0.00 12.47
CA ASP A 46 -6.12 0.63 11.64
C ASP A 46 -6.16 0.06 10.21
N ALA A 47 -5.00 -0.28 9.64
CA ALA A 47 -4.92 -0.74 8.24
C ALA A 47 -4.55 -2.22 8.11
N PHE A 48 -3.65 -2.73 8.95
CA PHE A 48 -3.02 -4.03 8.70
C PHE A 48 -3.43 -5.16 9.64
N ARG A 49 -4.28 -4.91 10.66
CA ARG A 49 -4.65 -5.91 11.68
C ARG A 49 -5.34 -7.14 11.08
N ASN A 50 -6.20 -6.90 10.10
CA ASN A 50 -6.99 -7.91 9.42
C ASN A 50 -6.60 -8.02 7.94
N PHE A 51 -5.42 -7.51 7.57
CA PHE A 51 -5.00 -7.51 6.17
C PHE A 51 -4.72 -8.93 5.72
N THR A 52 -5.63 -9.47 4.93
CA THR A 52 -5.43 -10.68 4.15
C THR A 52 -5.00 -10.23 2.76
N SER A 53 -3.86 -10.70 2.27
CA SER A 53 -3.24 -10.32 0.99
C SER A 53 -4.11 -10.59 -0.24
N SER A 54 -5.34 -11.07 -0.06
CA SER A 54 -6.32 -11.31 -1.10
C SER A 54 -6.71 -10.05 -1.85
N THR A 55 -6.82 -8.89 -1.18
CA THR A 55 -7.08 -7.60 -1.86
C THR A 55 -6.47 -6.41 -1.11
N GLY A 56 -6.17 -5.33 -1.84
CA GLY A 56 -5.87 -4.02 -1.25
C GLY A 56 -7.09 -3.16 -0.99
N TYR A 57 -8.30 -3.66 -1.28
CA TYR A 57 -9.55 -2.90 -1.22
C TYR A 57 -9.99 -2.64 0.23
N ASP A 58 -9.72 -3.59 1.13
CA ASP A 58 -10.10 -3.51 2.54
C ASP A 58 -9.20 -2.55 3.35
N LEU A 59 -8.18 -1.95 2.71
CA LEU A 59 -7.31 -0.97 3.34
C LEU A 59 -7.98 0.40 3.44
N PRO A 60 -7.66 1.22 4.46
CA PRO A 60 -8.16 2.58 4.55
C PRO A 60 -7.60 3.43 3.40
N LEU A 61 -8.42 3.66 2.38
CA LEU A 61 -8.07 4.44 1.19
C LEU A 61 -8.20 5.96 1.41
N ASP A 62 -8.72 6.37 2.56
CA ASP A 62 -8.94 7.75 2.99
C ASP A 62 -7.81 8.32 3.87
N ASP A 63 -6.77 7.54 4.17
CA ASP A 63 -5.60 8.03 4.91
C ASP A 63 -4.95 9.22 4.18
N GLU A 64 -4.96 10.40 4.82
CA GLU A 64 -4.51 11.65 4.20
C GLU A 64 -3.05 11.59 3.77
N ARG A 65 -2.20 10.95 4.58
CA ARG A 65 -0.77 10.84 4.31
C ARG A 65 -0.53 9.92 3.11
N ALA A 66 -1.20 8.77 3.05
CA ALA A 66 -1.08 7.83 1.95
C ALA A 66 -1.61 8.41 0.64
N ASN A 67 -2.71 9.17 0.69
CA ASN A 67 -3.24 9.90 -0.47
C ASN A 67 -2.25 10.94 -1.00
N ARG A 68 -1.60 11.70 -0.09
CA ARG A 68 -0.56 12.66 -0.49
C ARG A 68 0.61 11.96 -1.18
N VAL A 69 1.13 10.89 -0.58
CA VAL A 69 2.25 10.13 -1.15
C VAL A 69 1.88 9.53 -2.52
N ALA A 70 0.65 9.02 -2.67
CA ALA A 70 0.17 8.51 -3.96
C ALA A 70 0.17 9.61 -5.04
N GLY A 71 -0.37 10.79 -4.72
CA GLY A 71 -0.40 11.93 -5.64
C GLY A 71 1.00 12.44 -6.02
N ASP A 72 1.91 12.54 -5.04
CA ASP A 72 3.30 12.96 -5.27
C ASP A 72 4.04 11.98 -6.19
N LEU A 73 3.87 10.66 -5.96
CA LEU A 73 4.47 9.62 -6.80
C LEU A 73 3.92 9.64 -8.23
N LEU A 74 2.61 9.79 -8.40
CA LEU A 74 1.98 9.89 -9.71
C LEU A 74 2.52 11.11 -10.48
N THR A 75 2.52 12.28 -9.85
CA THR A 75 3.05 13.53 -10.43
C THR A 75 4.52 13.38 -10.85
N TYR A 76 5.34 12.72 -10.03
CA TYR A 76 6.74 12.47 -10.35
C TYR A 76 6.88 11.50 -11.53
N SER A 77 6.06 10.44 -11.57
CA SER A 77 6.09 9.45 -12.65
C SER A 77 5.79 10.09 -14.01
N GLU A 78 4.76 10.93 -14.09
CA GLU A 78 4.35 11.64 -15.32
C GLU A 78 5.42 12.61 -15.83
N ARG A 79 6.12 13.28 -14.90
CA ARG A 79 7.26 14.15 -15.23
C ARG A 79 8.43 13.36 -15.83
N THR A 80 8.64 12.12 -15.39
CA THR A 80 9.71 11.27 -15.93
C THR A 80 9.35 10.62 -17.27
N THR A 81 8.07 10.39 -17.57
CA THR A 81 7.62 9.86 -18.88
C THR A 81 7.58 10.92 -19.99
N THR A 82 7.61 12.22 -19.65
CA THR A 82 7.55 13.32 -20.63
C THR A 82 8.94 13.74 -21.17
N LYS A 83 9.92 12.81 -21.20
CA LYS A 83 11.25 13.03 -21.80
C LYS A 83 11.47 12.08 -22.96
#